data_AF-A0A444R178-F1
#
_entry.id   AF-A0A444R178-F1
#
_cell.length_a   1.000
_cell.length_b   1.000
_cell.length_c   1.000
_cell.angle_alpha   90.00
_cell.angle_beta   90.00
_cell.angle_gamma   90.00
#
_symmetry.space_group_name_H-M   'P 1'
#
loop_
_entity.id
_entity.type
_entity.pdbx_description
1 polymer ?
#
loop_
_entity_poly.entity_id
_entity_poly.type
_entity_poly.pdbx_seq_one_letter_code
_entity_poly.pdbx_strand_id
1 'polypeptide(L)'
;FLAQQLPEVRSRLDVAENKLNAFRQDKDSVDLPLEAKAVLDSMVNIDAQLNELTFKEAEISKLYTKVHPAYRTLLEKRQALEDEKAKLNGRVTAMPKTQQEIVRLTRDVESGQQVYMQLLNKEQELKITEASTVGDVRIVDPAITQPGVLKPKKVLIILGAIILGLMLSIVGVLLRSLFNRGIESPQVLEEHGISVYASIPLSEWQKARDSVKTIKGIKRYKQSQLLAVGNPTDLAIEAIR
;
A
#
# COMPACT_ATOMS: atom_id res chain seq x y z
N PHE A 1 -16.52 11.68 -20.63
CA PHE A 1 -16.95 13.09 -20.67
C PHE A 1 -17.09 13.60 -22.10
N LEU A 2 -15.99 13.79 -22.86
CA LEU A 2 -16.05 14.35 -24.24
C LEU A 2 -16.95 13.56 -25.21
N ALA A 3 -16.90 12.23 -25.18
CA ALA A 3 -17.75 11.37 -26.02
C ALA A 3 -19.26 11.52 -25.75
N GLN A 4 -19.66 11.98 -24.55
CA GLN A 4 -21.07 12.25 -24.22
C GLN A 4 -21.49 13.68 -24.58
N GLN A 5 -20.54 14.63 -24.59
CA GLN A 5 -20.80 16.06 -24.85
C GLN A 5 -20.80 16.39 -26.34
N LEU A 6 -20.04 15.68 -27.17
CA LEU A 6 -20.01 15.90 -28.62
C LEU A 6 -21.37 15.74 -29.32
N PRO A 7 -22.19 14.70 -29.04
CA PRO A 7 -23.53 14.58 -29.59
C PRO A 7 -24.45 15.75 -29.19
N GLU A 8 -24.30 16.25 -27.97
CA GLU A 8 -25.09 17.38 -27.47
C GLU A 8 -24.72 18.69 -28.19
N VAL A 9 -23.42 18.97 -28.34
CA VAL A 9 -22.93 20.14 -29.08
C VAL A 9 -23.33 20.06 -30.54
N ARG A 10 -23.24 18.87 -31.16
CA ARG A 10 -23.70 18.63 -32.53
C ARG A 10 -25.20 18.90 -32.67
N SER A 11 -26.02 18.37 -31.77
CA SER A 11 -27.47 18.61 -31.81
C SER A 11 -27.80 20.10 -31.66
N ARG A 12 -27.09 20.84 -30.80
CA ARG A 12 -27.25 22.28 -30.66
C ARG A 12 -26.84 23.03 -31.94
N LEU A 13 -25.77 22.59 -32.61
CA LEU A 13 -25.34 23.14 -33.90
C LEU A 13 -26.39 22.89 -34.98
N ASP A 14 -26.91 21.66 -35.11
CA ASP A 14 -27.97 21.31 -36.06
C ASP A 14 -29.21 22.20 -35.87
N VAL A 15 -29.58 22.48 -34.61
CA VAL A 15 -30.70 23.39 -34.29
C VAL A 15 -30.39 24.83 -34.70
N ALA A 16 -29.16 25.31 -34.50
CA ALA A 16 -28.75 26.65 -34.92
C ALA A 16 -28.72 26.79 -36.45
N GLU A 17 -28.20 25.80 -37.16
CA GLU A 17 -28.18 25.75 -38.62
C GLU A 17 -29.60 25.76 -39.20
N ASN A 18 -30.50 24.95 -38.65
CA ASN A 18 -31.90 24.93 -39.07
C ASN A 18 -32.59 26.28 -38.86
N LYS A 19 -32.32 26.99 -37.75
CA LYS A 19 -32.85 28.34 -37.51
C LYS A 19 -32.32 29.36 -38.51
N LEU A 20 -31.01 29.30 -38.81
CA LEU A 20 -30.39 30.18 -39.80
C LEU A 20 -30.96 29.93 -41.20
N ASN A 21 -31.11 28.67 -41.59
CA ASN A 21 -31.68 28.29 -42.88
C ASN A 21 -33.14 28.71 -43.01
N ALA A 22 -33.96 28.50 -41.98
CA ALA A 22 -35.34 28.97 -41.95
C ALA A 22 -35.45 30.50 -42.06
N PHE A 23 -34.57 31.24 -41.38
CA PHE A 23 -34.53 32.69 -41.48
C PHE A 23 -34.12 33.18 -42.88
N ARG A 24 -33.13 32.54 -43.51
CA ARG A 24 -32.71 32.83 -44.88
C ARG A 24 -33.82 32.56 -45.90
N GLN A 25 -34.58 31.49 -45.70
CA GLN A 25 -35.71 31.11 -46.55
C GLN A 25 -36.91 32.06 -46.41
N ASP A 26 -37.19 32.58 -45.21
CA ASP A 26 -38.29 33.54 -44.97
C ASP A 26 -37.99 34.95 -45.49
N LYS A 27 -36.71 35.35 -45.49
CA LYS A 27 -36.30 36.74 -45.78
C LYS A 27 -35.69 36.95 -47.16
N ASP A 28 -35.54 35.91 -47.98
CA ASP A 28 -34.88 35.94 -49.30
C ASP A 28 -33.54 36.72 -49.30
N SER A 29 -32.89 36.82 -48.14
CA SER A 29 -31.76 37.72 -47.95
C SER A 29 -30.47 36.95 -48.21
N VAL A 30 -29.92 37.17 -49.40
CA VAL A 30 -28.59 36.71 -49.78
C VAL A 30 -27.65 37.88 -49.54
N ASP A 31 -26.75 37.72 -48.57
CA ASP A 31 -25.61 38.57 -48.22
C ASP A 31 -25.79 39.59 -47.08
N LEU A 32 -24.97 39.42 -46.04
CA LEU A 32 -24.74 40.45 -45.02
C LEU A 32 -23.98 41.63 -45.66
N PRO A 33 -24.32 42.88 -45.28
CA PRO A 33 -23.48 44.01 -45.63
C PRO A 33 -22.07 43.83 -45.05
N LEU A 34 -21.07 44.36 -45.76
CA LEU A 34 -19.65 44.19 -45.41
C LEU A 34 -19.34 44.60 -43.96
N GLU A 35 -20.01 45.65 -43.47
CA GLU A 35 -19.89 46.12 -42.08
C GLU A 35 -20.38 45.08 -41.05
N ALA A 36 -21.54 44.46 -41.31
CA ALA A 36 -22.10 43.44 -40.43
C ALA A 36 -21.23 42.18 -40.42
N LYS A 37 -20.68 41.80 -41.59
CA LYS A 37 -19.74 40.69 -41.71
C LYS A 37 -18.45 40.94 -40.91
N ALA A 38 -17.85 42.12 -41.02
CA ALA A 38 -16.64 42.46 -40.27
C ALA A 38 -16.85 42.43 -38.74
N VAL A 39 -18.02 42.89 -38.28
CA VAL A 39 -18.40 42.81 -36.85
C VAL A 39 -18.60 41.34 -36.44
N LEU A 40 -19.30 40.55 -37.25
CA LEU A 40 -19.49 39.11 -37.01
C LEU A 40 -18.15 38.37 -36.90
N ASP A 41 -17.25 38.54 -37.88
CA ASP A 41 -15.93 37.89 -37.91
C ASP A 41 -15.13 38.23 -36.64
N SER A 42 -15.19 39.49 -36.20
CA SER A 42 -14.55 39.93 -34.96
C SER A 42 -15.17 39.29 -33.71
N MET A 43 -16.50 39.15 -33.67
CA MET A 43 -17.20 38.49 -32.56
C MET A 43 -16.84 37.01 -32.48
N VAL A 44 -16.85 36.31 -33.62
CA VAL A 44 -16.49 34.89 -33.70
C VAL A 44 -15.03 34.67 -33.29
N ASN A 45 -14.11 35.54 -33.70
CA ASN A 45 -12.73 35.51 -33.24
C ASN A 45 -12.58 35.71 -31.72
N ILE A 46 -13.31 36.69 -31.14
CA ILE A 46 -13.29 36.90 -29.68
C ILE A 46 -13.87 35.69 -28.95
N ASP A 47 -14.97 35.12 -29.44
CA ASP A 47 -15.56 33.90 -28.87
C ASP A 47 -14.58 32.71 -28.94
N ALA A 48 -13.85 32.56 -30.05
CA ALA A 48 -12.80 31.56 -30.17
C ALA A 48 -11.69 31.75 -29.13
N GLN A 49 -11.21 32.98 -28.93
CA GLN A 49 -10.19 33.30 -27.94
C GLN A 49 -10.68 33.09 -26.50
N LEU A 50 -11.93 33.44 -26.19
CA LEU A 50 -12.54 33.20 -24.88
C LEU A 50 -12.67 31.71 -24.59
N ASN A 51 -13.08 30.91 -25.58
CA ASN A 51 -13.12 29.45 -25.46
C ASN A 51 -11.72 28.87 -25.21
N GLU A 52 -10.72 29.33 -25.95
CA GLU A 52 -9.32 28.92 -25.74
C GLU A 52 -8.81 29.28 -24.34
N LEU A 53 -9.11 30.49 -23.85
CA LEU A 53 -8.76 30.89 -22.48
C LEU A 53 -9.47 30.05 -21.42
N THR A 54 -10.71 29.63 -21.68
CA THR A 54 -11.47 28.75 -20.77
C THR A 54 -10.78 27.39 -20.65
N PHE A 55 -10.29 26.81 -21.76
CA PHE A 55 -9.48 25.60 -21.71
C PHE A 55 -8.17 25.79 -20.95
N LYS A 56 -7.45 26.90 -21.20
CA LYS A 56 -6.21 27.24 -20.47
C LYS A 56 -6.45 27.44 -18.98
N GLU A 57 -7.58 28.02 -18.59
CA GLU A 57 -7.95 28.18 -17.18
C GLU A 57 -8.15 26.81 -16.49
N ALA A 58 -8.80 25.86 -17.17
CA ALA A 58 -8.99 24.50 -16.68
C ALA A 58 -7.66 23.73 -16.52
N GLU A 59 -6.63 24.06 -17.31
CA GLU A 59 -5.28 23.49 -17.17
C GLU A 59 -4.50 24.15 -16.02
N ILE A 60 -4.47 25.49 -15.97
CA ILE A 60 -3.73 26.25 -14.95
C ILE A 60 -4.32 26.03 -13.56
N SER A 61 -5.64 25.89 -13.42
CA SER A 61 -6.30 25.63 -12.14
C SER A 61 -5.92 24.30 -11.49
N LYS A 62 -5.37 23.35 -12.26
CA LYS A 62 -4.81 22.09 -11.71
C LYS A 62 -3.45 22.28 -11.06
N LEU A 63 -2.69 23.28 -11.51
CA LEU A 63 -1.29 23.51 -11.11
C LEU A 63 -1.13 24.67 -10.13
N TYR A 64 -2.00 25.69 -10.22
CA TYR A 64 -1.84 26.96 -9.53
C TYR A 64 -3.14 27.41 -8.84
N THR A 65 -2.98 28.18 -7.76
CA THR A 65 -4.10 28.86 -7.10
C THR A 65 -4.43 30.19 -7.79
N LYS A 66 -5.64 30.71 -7.54
CA LYS A 66 -6.12 31.97 -8.15
C LYS A 66 -5.25 33.20 -7.86
N VAL A 67 -4.41 33.13 -6.82
CA VAL A 67 -3.54 34.23 -6.39
C VAL A 67 -2.27 34.33 -7.23
N HIS A 68 -1.90 33.25 -7.95
CA HIS A 68 -0.68 33.16 -8.73
C HIS A 68 -0.67 34.18 -9.88
N PRO A 69 0.45 34.89 -10.15
CA PRO A 69 0.52 35.92 -11.20
C PRO A 69 0.03 35.43 -12.57
N ALA A 70 0.38 34.20 -12.97
CA ALA A 70 -0.06 33.64 -14.25
C ALA A 70 -1.58 33.42 -14.34
N TYR A 71 -2.26 33.16 -13.23
CA TYR A 71 -3.72 33.03 -13.22
C TYR A 71 -4.39 34.40 -13.30
N ARG A 72 -3.82 35.43 -12.65
CA ARG A 72 -4.32 36.81 -12.73
C ARG A 72 -4.21 37.38 -14.14
N THR A 73 -3.07 37.20 -14.82
CA THR A 73 -2.90 37.69 -16.19
C THR A 73 -3.89 37.03 -17.16
N LEU A 74 -4.21 35.74 -16.95
CA LEU A 74 -5.25 35.06 -17.71
C LEU A 74 -6.64 35.67 -17.46
N LEU A 75 -6.99 35.93 -16.20
CA LEU A 75 -8.25 36.58 -15.84
C LEU A 75 -8.37 38.00 -16.41
N GLU A 76 -7.31 38.79 -16.33
CA GLU A 76 -7.25 40.14 -16.91
C GLU A 76 -7.45 40.10 -18.43
N LYS A 77 -6.80 39.15 -19.11
CA LYS A 77 -6.99 38.96 -20.56
C LYS A 77 -8.41 38.53 -20.91
N ARG A 78 -9.01 37.63 -20.12
CA ARG A 78 -10.41 37.22 -20.29
C ARG A 78 -11.35 38.42 -20.14
N GLN A 79 -11.15 39.23 -19.10
CA GLN A 79 -11.96 40.42 -18.87
C GLN A 79 -11.85 41.42 -20.03
N ALA A 80 -10.64 41.67 -20.53
CA ALA A 80 -10.44 42.57 -21.67
C ALA A 80 -11.21 42.12 -22.93
N LEU A 81 -11.22 40.82 -23.21
CA LEU A 81 -11.99 40.24 -24.32
C LEU A 81 -13.51 40.30 -24.09
N GLU A 82 -13.97 40.12 -22.85
CA GLU A 82 -15.38 40.28 -22.49
C GLU A 82 -15.86 41.72 -22.67
N ASP A 83 -15.03 42.69 -22.28
CA ASP A 83 -15.30 44.11 -22.49
C ASP A 83 -15.35 44.47 -23.98
N GLU A 84 -14.47 43.88 -24.79
CA GLU A 84 -14.46 44.05 -26.25
C GLU A 84 -15.71 43.41 -26.89
N LYS A 85 -16.08 42.21 -26.47
CA LYS A 85 -17.32 41.54 -26.88
C LYS A 85 -18.55 42.40 -26.56
N ALA A 86 -18.59 43.03 -25.39
CA ALA A 86 -19.67 43.93 -25.00
C ALA A 86 -19.76 45.15 -25.94
N LYS A 87 -18.62 45.73 -26.34
CA LYS A 87 -18.58 46.83 -27.32
C LYS A 87 -19.11 46.40 -28.69
N LEU A 88 -18.73 45.21 -29.18
CA LEU A 88 -19.23 44.68 -30.45
C LEU A 88 -20.72 44.37 -30.40
N ASN A 89 -21.21 43.81 -29.30
CA ASN A 89 -22.66 43.63 -29.08
C ASN A 89 -23.42 44.96 -29.18
N GLY A 90 -22.86 46.05 -28.64
CA GLY A 90 -23.41 47.39 -28.80
C GLY A 90 -23.56 47.82 -30.26
N ARG A 91 -22.56 47.51 -31.11
CA ARG A 91 -22.62 47.77 -32.56
C ARG A 91 -23.70 46.94 -33.25
N VAL A 92 -23.85 45.67 -32.86
CA VAL A 92 -24.93 44.82 -33.38
C VAL A 92 -26.29 45.41 -33.00
N THR A 93 -26.50 45.85 -31.75
CA THR A 93 -27.78 46.44 -31.33
C THR A 93 -28.16 47.74 -32.05
N ALA A 94 -27.19 48.42 -32.68
CA ALA A 94 -27.44 49.61 -33.50
C ALA A 94 -27.90 49.28 -34.94
N MET A 95 -27.75 48.03 -35.39
CA MET A 95 -28.15 47.60 -36.73
C MET A 95 -29.68 47.46 -36.85
N PRO A 96 -30.27 47.47 -38.05
CA PRO A 96 -31.68 47.11 -38.26
C PRO A 96 -32.01 45.70 -37.74
N LYS A 97 -33.23 45.47 -37.24
CA LYS A 97 -33.64 44.20 -36.61
C LYS A 97 -33.34 42.95 -37.45
N THR A 98 -33.51 43.04 -38.78
CA THR A 98 -33.20 41.94 -39.70
C THR A 98 -31.71 41.60 -39.71
N GLN A 99 -30.84 42.61 -39.71
CA GLN A 99 -29.39 42.47 -39.66
C GLN A 99 -28.92 41.95 -38.29
N GLN A 100 -29.54 42.40 -37.21
CA GLN A 100 -29.26 41.87 -35.86
C GLN A 100 -29.51 40.37 -35.79
N GLU A 101 -30.67 39.94 -36.30
CA GLU A 101 -31.09 38.55 -36.21
C GLU A 101 -30.22 37.64 -37.07
N ILE A 102 -29.88 38.05 -38.31
CA ILE A 102 -28.99 37.26 -39.16
C ILE A 102 -27.57 37.19 -38.60
N VAL A 103 -27.03 38.27 -38.02
CA VAL A 103 -25.72 38.26 -37.36
C VAL A 103 -25.74 37.31 -36.16
N ARG A 104 -26.80 37.38 -35.34
CA ARG A 104 -26.97 36.49 -34.18
C ARG A 104 -27.01 35.02 -34.58
N LEU A 105 -27.86 34.67 -35.55
CA LEU A 105 -28.00 33.30 -36.04
C LEU A 105 -26.71 32.79 -36.70
N THR A 106 -26.04 33.63 -37.50
CA THR A 106 -24.78 33.25 -38.16
C THR A 106 -23.67 33.05 -37.12
N ARG A 107 -23.56 33.93 -36.13
CA ARG A 107 -22.61 33.78 -35.02
C ARG A 107 -22.85 32.49 -34.23
N ASP A 108 -24.11 32.18 -33.93
CA ASP A 108 -24.44 30.98 -33.15
C ASP A 108 -24.02 29.70 -33.92
N VAL A 109 -24.16 29.69 -35.26
CA VAL A 109 -23.66 28.60 -36.12
C VAL A 109 -22.14 28.57 -36.17
N GLU A 110 -21.48 29.69 -36.50
CA GLU A 110 -20.01 29.73 -36.68
C GLU A 110 -19.26 29.46 -35.37
N SER A 111 -19.69 30.07 -34.26
CA SER A 111 -19.11 29.79 -32.94
C SER A 111 -19.38 28.35 -32.50
N GLY A 112 -20.60 27.84 -32.72
CA GLY A 112 -20.95 26.44 -32.45
C GLY A 112 -20.09 25.46 -33.24
N GLN A 113 -19.88 25.73 -34.53
CA GLN A 113 -19.02 24.94 -35.41
C GLN A 113 -17.57 24.96 -34.95
N GLN A 114 -17.03 26.14 -34.57
CA GLN A 114 -15.67 26.24 -34.04
C GLN A 114 -15.50 25.43 -32.75
N VAL A 115 -16.43 25.53 -31.80
CA VAL A 115 -16.40 24.76 -30.56
C VAL A 115 -16.46 23.27 -30.86
N TYR A 116 -17.34 22.84 -31.76
CA TYR A 116 -17.45 21.45 -32.19
C TYR A 116 -16.12 20.93 -32.76
N MET A 117 -15.49 21.69 -33.66
CA MET A 117 -14.20 21.33 -34.24
C MET A 117 -13.07 21.29 -33.22
N GLN A 118 -13.03 22.24 -32.28
CA GLN A 118 -12.06 22.23 -31.18
C GLN A 118 -12.21 20.99 -30.29
N LEU A 119 -13.45 20.63 -29.90
CA LEU A 119 -13.72 19.44 -29.10
C LEU A 119 -13.37 18.15 -29.85
N LEU A 120 -13.68 18.08 -31.15
CA LEU A 120 -13.33 16.96 -32.00
C LEU A 120 -11.81 16.79 -32.10
N ASN A 121 -11.08 17.88 -32.33
CA ASN A 121 -9.62 17.86 -32.37
C ASN A 121 -9.03 17.41 -31.02
N LYS A 122 -9.60 17.89 -29.90
CA LYS A 122 -9.13 17.51 -28.57
C LYS A 122 -9.43 16.04 -28.26
N GLU A 123 -10.58 15.53 -28.67
CA GLU A 123 -10.89 14.10 -28.56
C GLU A 123 -9.86 13.26 -29.33
N GLN A 124 -9.51 13.66 -30.55
CA GLN A 124 -8.52 12.96 -31.36
C GLN A 124 -7.12 13.01 -30.72
N GLU A 125 -6.70 14.17 -30.22
CA GLU A 125 -5.42 14.33 -29.50
C GLU A 125 -5.35 13.42 -28.26
N LEU A 126 -6.44 13.34 -27.49
CA LEU A 126 -6.53 12.46 -26.33
C LEU A 126 -6.53 10.99 -26.73
N LYS A 127 -7.23 10.58 -27.80
CA LYS A 127 -7.18 9.21 -28.32
C LYS A 127 -5.76 8.83 -28.76
N ILE A 128 -5.03 9.75 -29.41
CA ILE A 128 -3.64 9.53 -29.78
C ILE A 128 -2.77 9.42 -28.53
N THR A 129 -2.96 10.29 -27.54
CA THR A 129 -2.20 10.26 -26.28
C THR A 129 -2.46 8.98 -25.50
N GLU A 130 -3.71 8.53 -25.43
CA GLU A 130 -4.13 7.27 -24.82
C GLU A 130 -3.54 6.07 -25.57
N ALA A 131 -3.58 6.06 -26.91
CA ALA A 131 -2.93 5.02 -27.70
C ALA A 131 -1.39 5.07 -27.64
N SER A 132 -0.83 6.26 -27.37
CA SER A 132 0.61 6.52 -27.26
C SER A 132 1.15 6.30 -25.84
N THR A 133 0.38 5.72 -24.91
CA THR A 133 0.84 5.37 -23.55
C THR A 133 1.88 4.24 -23.55
N VAL A 134 3.02 4.45 -24.19
CA VAL A 134 4.28 4.12 -23.55
C VAL A 134 4.40 5.13 -22.41
N GLY A 135 4.01 4.74 -21.20
CA GLY A 135 4.18 5.59 -20.03
C GLY A 135 5.65 5.94 -19.88
N ASP A 136 5.98 7.23 -19.93
CA ASP A 136 7.34 7.73 -19.66
C ASP A 136 7.63 7.67 -18.14
N VAL A 137 7.49 6.48 -17.56
CA VAL A 137 7.88 6.19 -16.20
C VAL A 137 9.28 5.63 -16.26
N ARG A 138 10.26 6.53 -16.27
CA ARG A 138 11.65 6.15 -16.09
C ARG A 138 11.88 5.82 -14.61
N ILE A 139 12.21 4.57 -14.33
CA ILE A 139 12.66 4.15 -12.99
C ILE A 139 13.94 4.94 -12.69
N VAL A 140 13.85 5.95 -11.83
CA VAL A 140 14.98 6.78 -11.40
C VAL A 140 15.86 6.02 -10.41
N ASP A 141 15.22 5.21 -9.54
CA ASP A 141 15.90 4.34 -8.59
C ASP A 141 15.11 3.04 -8.43
N PRO A 142 15.62 1.90 -8.92
CA PRO A 142 14.96 0.61 -8.74
C PRO A 142 14.99 0.22 -7.25
N ALA A 143 13.88 -0.28 -6.73
CA ALA A 143 13.81 -0.76 -5.36
C ALA A 143 14.75 -1.96 -5.17
N ILE A 144 15.86 -1.76 -4.46
CA ILE A 144 16.81 -2.82 -4.12
C ILE A 144 16.29 -3.53 -2.86
N THR A 145 16.01 -4.82 -2.97
CA THR A 145 15.73 -5.64 -1.80
C THR A 145 17.05 -5.90 -1.06
N GLN A 146 17.13 -5.50 0.20
CA GLN A 146 18.26 -5.89 1.05
C GLN A 146 18.06 -7.34 1.48
N PRO A 147 18.94 -8.30 1.09
CA PRO A 147 18.80 -9.71 1.45
C PRO A 147 19.21 -10.00 2.91
N GLY A 148 19.03 -9.02 3.81
CA GLY A 148 19.37 -9.11 5.22
C GLY A 148 18.12 -9.11 6.09
N VAL A 149 17.93 -10.19 6.87
CA VAL A 149 16.85 -10.24 7.85
C VAL A 149 17.22 -9.33 9.03
N LEU A 150 16.59 -8.15 9.12
CA LEU A 150 16.93 -7.12 10.13
C LEU A 150 16.76 -7.63 11.58
N LYS A 151 15.81 -8.56 11.81
CA LYS A 151 15.47 -9.17 13.11
C LYS A 151 14.81 -10.55 12.89
N PRO A 152 14.89 -11.52 13.83
CA PRO A 152 15.68 -11.54 15.06
C PRO A 152 17.09 -12.12 14.87
N LYS A 153 18.04 -11.70 15.72
CA LYS A 153 19.44 -12.18 15.72
C LYS A 153 19.51 -13.63 16.24
N LYS A 154 19.24 -14.62 15.37
CA LYS A 154 19.14 -16.05 15.71
C LYS A 154 20.34 -16.57 16.51
N VAL A 155 21.56 -16.15 16.16
CA VAL A 155 22.79 -16.54 16.85
C VAL A 155 22.79 -16.15 18.34
N LEU A 156 22.32 -14.93 18.65
CA LEU A 156 22.28 -14.43 20.02
C LEU A 156 21.24 -15.17 20.87
N ILE A 157 20.11 -15.55 20.26
CA ILE A 157 19.06 -16.35 20.93
C ILE A 157 19.59 -17.76 21.24
N ILE A 158 20.24 -18.41 20.28
CA ILE A 158 20.80 -19.76 20.46
C ILE A 158 21.86 -19.75 21.57
N LEU A 159 22.77 -18.77 21.56
CA LEU A 159 23.81 -18.66 22.58
C LEU A 159 23.19 -18.44 23.97
N GLY A 160 22.18 -17.58 24.08
CA GLY A 160 21.45 -17.36 25.33
C GLY A 160 20.76 -18.63 25.84
N ALA A 161 20.13 -19.39 24.94
CA ALA A 161 19.47 -20.65 25.29
C ALA A 161 20.45 -21.72 25.79
N ILE A 162 21.64 -21.84 25.18
CA ILE A 162 22.68 -22.77 25.62
C ILE A 162 23.17 -22.42 27.03
N ILE A 163 23.47 -21.14 27.29
CA ILE A 163 23.95 -20.68 28.59
C ILE A 163 22.88 -20.94 29.67
N LEU A 164 21.62 -20.59 29.40
CA LEU A 164 20.51 -20.87 30.31
C LEU A 164 20.33 -22.38 30.56
N GLY A 165 20.43 -23.20 29.52
CA GLY A 165 20.33 -24.66 29.65
C GLY A 165 21.44 -25.25 30.53
N LEU A 166 22.68 -24.79 30.38
CA LEU A 166 23.80 -25.22 31.22
C LEU A 166 23.60 -24.81 32.68
N MET A 167 23.19 -23.55 32.92
CA MET A 167 22.88 -23.05 34.26
C MET A 167 21.80 -23.88 34.95
N LEU A 168 20.70 -24.16 34.24
CA LEU A 168 19.60 -24.97 34.78
C LEU A 168 20.02 -26.41 35.05
N SER A 169 20.87 -27.00 34.20
CA SER A 169 21.41 -28.35 34.40
C SER A 169 22.25 -28.45 35.67
N ILE A 170 23.17 -27.49 35.89
CA ILE A 170 24.00 -27.43 37.09
C ILE A 170 23.13 -27.32 38.34
N VAL A 171 22.16 -26.39 38.32
CA VAL A 171 21.21 -26.19 39.42
C VAL A 171 20.43 -27.48 39.69
N GLY A 172 19.95 -28.17 38.65
CA GLY A 172 19.24 -29.44 38.78
C GLY A 172 20.07 -30.56 39.41
N VAL A 173 21.34 -30.70 39.03
CA VAL A 173 22.25 -31.69 39.62
C VAL A 173 22.53 -31.39 41.09
N LEU A 174 22.77 -30.13 41.43
CA LEU A 174 22.99 -29.71 42.82
C LEU A 174 21.76 -29.95 43.69
N LEU A 175 20.57 -29.57 43.23
CA LEU A 175 19.31 -29.85 43.92
C LEU A 175 19.11 -31.35 44.14
N ARG A 176 19.41 -32.18 43.13
CA ARG A 176 19.33 -33.64 43.25
C ARG A 176 20.34 -34.18 44.27
N SER A 177 21.56 -33.65 44.30
CA SER A 177 22.59 -34.04 45.27
C SER A 177 22.20 -33.64 46.69
N LEU A 178 21.67 -32.43 46.91
CA LEU A 178 21.21 -31.96 48.22
C LEU A 178 20.07 -32.83 48.79
N PHE A 179 19.18 -33.34 47.93
CA PHE A 179 18.13 -34.26 48.35
C PHE A 179 18.63 -35.71 48.56
N ASN A 180 19.84 -36.05 48.11
CA ASN A 180 20.43 -37.36 48.29
C ASN A 180 21.11 -37.47 49.66
N ARG A 181 20.31 -37.65 50.71
CA ARG A 181 20.78 -37.89 52.08
C ARG A 181 21.23 -39.35 52.24
N GLY A 182 22.42 -39.67 51.73
CA GLY A 182 23.12 -40.93 52.00
C GLY A 182 24.35 -40.70 52.88
N ILE A 183 24.71 -41.68 53.71
CA ILE A 183 26.00 -41.69 54.40
C ILE A 183 27.04 -42.20 53.39
N GLU A 184 27.90 -41.31 52.90
CA GLU A 184 28.88 -41.63 51.85
C GLU A 184 30.21 -42.16 52.40
N SER A 185 30.54 -41.87 53.67
CA SER A 185 31.76 -42.38 54.30
C SER A 185 31.54 -42.84 55.75
N PRO A 186 32.26 -43.89 56.19
CA PRO A 186 32.25 -44.34 57.59
C PRO A 186 32.69 -43.26 58.58
N GLN A 187 33.56 -42.33 58.16
CA GLN A 187 34.07 -41.25 59.00
C GLN A 187 32.96 -40.33 59.50
N VAL A 188 31.94 -40.07 58.66
CA VAL A 188 30.77 -39.28 59.05
C VAL A 188 30.02 -39.92 60.23
N LEU A 189 30.01 -41.25 60.33
CA LEU A 189 29.38 -41.97 61.45
C LEU A 189 30.23 -41.92 62.72
N GLU A 190 31.55 -42.06 62.59
CA GLU A 190 32.49 -41.99 63.71
C GLU A 190 32.50 -40.60 64.37
N GLU A 191 32.45 -39.53 63.58
CA GLU A 191 32.33 -38.14 64.09
C GLU A 191 31.03 -37.90 64.88
N HIS A 192 29.96 -38.64 64.55
CA HIS A 192 28.68 -38.60 65.28
C HIS A 192 28.63 -39.58 66.46
N GLY A 193 29.75 -40.18 66.85
CA GLY A 193 29.87 -41.05 68.02
C GLY A 193 29.42 -42.49 67.79
N ILE A 194 29.24 -42.91 66.53
CA ILE A 194 28.87 -44.29 66.18
C ILE A 194 30.14 -45.01 65.72
N SER A 195 30.62 -45.98 66.52
CA SER A 195 31.81 -46.78 66.19
C SER A 195 31.54 -47.75 65.04
N VAL A 196 32.31 -47.66 63.96
CA VAL A 196 32.21 -48.57 62.81
C VAL A 196 33.20 -49.73 62.98
N TYR A 197 32.70 -50.94 63.21
CA TYR A 197 33.54 -52.12 63.47
C TYR A 197 33.96 -52.89 62.21
N ALA A 198 33.15 -52.85 61.16
CA ALA A 198 33.43 -53.51 59.90
C ALA A 198 32.68 -52.82 58.75
N SER A 199 33.29 -52.79 57.57
CA SER A 199 32.67 -52.33 56.33
C SER A 199 32.45 -53.53 55.42
N ILE A 200 31.18 -53.90 55.18
CA ILE A 200 30.82 -55.01 54.30
C ILE A 200 30.51 -54.43 52.92
N PRO A 201 31.24 -54.81 51.85
CA PRO A 201 30.94 -54.32 50.51
C PRO A 201 29.59 -54.86 50.03
N LEU A 202 28.89 -54.07 49.21
CA LEU A 202 27.63 -54.50 48.61
C LEU A 202 27.90 -55.57 47.54
N SER A 203 27.25 -56.73 47.66
CA SER A 203 27.28 -57.76 46.62
C SER A 203 26.40 -57.37 45.43
N GLU A 204 27.02 -57.15 44.26
CA GLU A 204 26.30 -56.93 43.01
C GLU A 204 25.56 -58.21 42.55
N TRP A 205 26.07 -59.41 42.89
CA TRP A 205 25.42 -60.69 42.58
C TRP A 205 24.07 -60.82 43.29
N GLN A 206 24.02 -60.46 44.57
CA GLN A 206 22.79 -60.48 45.36
C GLN A 206 21.81 -59.42 44.88
N LYS A 207 22.27 -58.20 44.65
CA LYS A 207 21.45 -57.07 44.19
C LYS A 207 20.75 -57.34 42.85
N ALA A 208 21.42 -58.05 41.94
CA ALA A 208 20.83 -58.43 40.65
C ALA A 208 19.72 -59.49 40.78
N ARG A 209 19.81 -60.38 41.77
CA ARG A 209 18.87 -61.50 41.99
C ARG A 209 17.73 -61.16 42.94
N ASP A 210 17.97 -60.30 43.91
CA ASP A 210 16.96 -59.83 44.84
C ASP A 210 16.07 -58.80 44.15
N SER A 211 14.98 -59.29 43.54
CA SER A 211 13.99 -58.40 42.93
C SER A 211 13.23 -57.65 44.02
N VAL A 212 13.43 -56.34 44.11
CA VAL A 212 12.62 -55.47 44.95
C VAL A 212 11.36 -55.11 44.18
N LYS A 213 10.22 -55.70 44.56
CA LYS A 213 8.92 -55.31 44.00
C LYS A 213 8.24 -54.33 44.94
N THR A 214 7.99 -53.12 44.45
CA THR A 214 7.19 -52.12 45.17
C THR A 214 5.72 -52.32 44.81
N ILE A 215 4.90 -52.75 45.76
CA ILE A 215 3.45 -52.87 45.59
C ILE A 215 2.80 -51.91 46.58
N LYS A 216 2.01 -50.95 46.07
CA LYS A 216 1.31 -49.93 46.88
C LYS A 216 2.23 -49.20 47.89
N GLY A 217 3.38 -48.71 47.43
CA GLY A 217 4.31 -47.93 48.26
C GLY A 217 5.13 -48.72 49.29
N ILE A 218 4.85 -50.02 49.48
CA ILE A 218 5.59 -50.89 50.41
C ILE A 218 6.58 -51.73 49.59
N LYS A 219 7.87 -51.62 49.90
CA LYS A 219 8.94 -52.41 49.28
C LYS A 219 8.87 -53.84 49.84
N ARG A 220 8.62 -54.84 48.99
CA ARG A 220 8.75 -56.26 49.35
C ARG A 220 10.00 -56.84 48.72
N TYR A 221 10.87 -57.39 49.57
CA TYR A 221 12.09 -58.08 49.18
C TYR A 221 11.78 -59.56 49.01
N LYS A 222 11.92 -60.09 47.79
CA LYS A 222 11.87 -61.54 47.55
C LYS A 222 13.31 -62.04 47.55
N GLN A 223 13.77 -62.54 48.69
CA GLN A 223 15.07 -63.20 48.80
C GLN A 223 15.00 -64.52 48.03
N SER A 224 15.81 -64.66 46.99
CA SER A 224 15.78 -65.86 46.15
C SER A 224 16.61 -66.99 46.75
N GLN A 225 17.80 -66.70 47.29
CA GLN A 225 18.75 -67.62 47.95
C GLN A 225 19.69 -66.83 48.88
N LEU A 226 20.24 -67.48 49.93
CA LEU A 226 21.27 -66.86 50.78
C LEU A 226 22.59 -66.71 50.00
N LEU A 227 23.23 -65.54 50.09
CA LEU A 227 24.46 -65.23 49.35
C LEU A 227 25.57 -66.27 49.62
N ALA A 228 25.71 -66.70 50.88
CA ALA A 228 26.68 -67.71 51.32
C ALA A 228 26.54 -69.08 50.62
N VAL A 229 25.34 -69.40 50.13
CA VAL A 229 25.06 -70.67 49.42
C VAL A 229 25.16 -70.49 47.90
N GLY A 230 24.71 -69.34 47.39
CA GLY A 230 24.65 -69.09 45.94
C GLY A 230 25.98 -68.67 45.30
N ASN A 231 26.79 -67.88 46.01
CA ASN A 231 28.11 -67.46 45.54
C ASN A 231 29.09 -67.32 46.73
N PRO A 232 29.64 -68.44 47.24
CA PRO A 232 30.51 -68.45 48.42
C PRO A 232 31.80 -67.61 48.30
N THR A 233 32.21 -67.29 47.07
CA THR A 233 33.44 -66.56 46.75
C THR A 233 33.21 -65.07 46.50
N ASP A 234 32.03 -64.54 46.84
CA ASP A 234 31.75 -63.11 46.71
C ASP A 234 32.53 -62.29 47.76
N LEU A 235 32.94 -61.08 47.37
CA LEU A 235 33.72 -60.15 48.20
C LEU A 235 33.04 -59.87 49.55
N ALA A 236 31.71 -59.82 49.55
CA ALA A 236 30.91 -59.58 50.74
C ALA A 236 30.99 -60.73 51.76
N ILE A 237 31.15 -61.98 51.30
CA ILE A 237 31.33 -63.15 52.17
C ILE A 237 32.77 -63.26 52.63
N GLU A 238 33.72 -62.97 51.74
CA GLU A 238 35.14 -62.93 52.08
C GLU A 238 35.44 -61.88 53.15
N ALA A 239 34.77 -60.72 53.10
CA ALA A 239 34.88 -59.68 54.12
C ALA A 239 34.34 -60.08 55.51
N ILE A 240 33.53 -61.14 55.60
CA ILE A 240 32.94 -61.64 56.87
C ILE A 240 33.69 -62.88 57.39
N ARG A 241 34.48 -63.55 56.55
CA ARG A 241 35.16 -64.82 56.86
C ARG A 241 36.29 -64.66 57.87
#